data_AF-A0A7Y3TIP3-F1
#
_entry.id   AF-A0A7Y3TIP3-F1
#
_cell.length_a   1.000
_cell.length_b   1.000
_cell.length_c   1.000
_cell.angle_alpha   90.00
_cell.angle_beta   90.00
_cell.angle_gamma   90.00
#
_symmetry.space_group_name_H-M   'P 1'
#
loop_
_entity.id
_entity.type
_entity.pdbx_description
1 polymer ?
#
loop_
_entity_poly.entity_id
_entity_poly.type
_entity_poly.pdbx_seq_one_letter_code
_entity_poly.pdbx_strand_id
1 'polypeptide(L)'
;MNEKIQHLENYLSQSNENYADSFKEDIVMFIDDFTDQNQLLSFLNNIDSLEEIENWVGNLCSRIILKFDSEGEDINDFIYDYIQFG
;
A
#
# COMPACT_ATOMS: atom_id res chain seq x y z
N MET A 1 -10.99 11.57 5.58
CA MET A 1 -10.86 10.46 4.61
C MET A 1 -10.12 10.90 3.37
N ASN A 2 -10.65 11.85 2.58
CA ASN A 2 -9.97 12.34 1.37
C ASN A 2 -8.53 12.81 1.59
N GLU A 3 -8.24 13.49 2.71
CA GLU A 3 -6.86 13.89 3.07
C GLU A 3 -5.92 12.67 3.21
N LYS A 4 -6.37 11.58 3.84
CA LYS A 4 -5.58 10.35 4.01
C LYS A 4 -5.37 9.64 2.68
N ILE A 5 -6.39 9.61 1.83
CA ILE A 5 -6.32 9.02 0.48
C ILE A 5 -5.31 9.80 -0.37
N GLN A 6 -5.40 11.13 -0.37
CA GLN A 6 -4.44 11.99 -1.08
C GLN A 6 -3.02 11.85 -0.51
N HIS A 7 -2.88 11.72 0.81
CA HIS A 7 -1.58 11.49 1.43
C HIS A 7 -0.96 10.15 0.99
N LEU A 8 -1.76 9.08 1.00
CA LEU A 8 -1.35 7.76 0.51
C LEU A 8 -0.92 7.81 -0.96
N GLU A 9 -1.75 8.38 -1.82
CA GLU A 9 -1.47 8.52 -3.26
C GLU A 9 -0.17 9.30 -3.50
N ASN A 10 -0.01 10.44 -2.82
CA ASN A 10 1.20 11.25 -2.92
C ASN A 10 2.43 10.49 -2.44
N TYR A 11 2.34 9.78 -1.31
CA TYR A 11 3.45 9.03 -0.73
C TYR A 11 3.89 7.86 -1.61
N LEU A 12 2.92 7.15 -2.21
CA LEU A 12 3.19 6.07 -3.15
C LEU A 12 3.77 6.56 -4.48
N SER A 13 3.43 7.78 -4.88
CA SER A 13 3.95 8.42 -6.10
C SER A 13 5.32 9.09 -5.92
N GLN A 14 5.87 9.12 -4.70
CA GLN A 14 7.21 9.63 -4.48
C GLN A 14 8.25 8.73 -5.13
N SER A 15 9.35 9.33 -5.59
CA SER A 15 10.47 8.61 -6.18
C SER A 15 11.06 7.57 -5.21
N ASN A 16 11.37 6.39 -5.74
CA ASN A 16 11.95 5.28 -4.98
C ASN A 16 13.31 5.68 -4.41
N GLU A 17 13.45 5.70 -3.08
CA GLU A 17 14.72 6.00 -2.41
C GLU A 17 15.55 4.73 -2.16
N ASN A 18 14.88 3.58 -2.08
CA ASN A 18 15.50 2.29 -1.83
C ASN A 18 14.80 1.14 -2.61
N TYR A 19 15.33 -0.08 -2.47
CA TYR A 19 14.76 -1.26 -3.14
C TYR A 19 13.34 -1.60 -2.67
N ALA A 20 13.01 -1.42 -1.38
CA ALA A 20 11.66 -1.66 -0.88
C ALA A 20 10.64 -0.73 -1.52
N ASP A 21 11.05 0.50 -1.82
CA ASP A 21 10.17 1.47 -2.47
C ASP A 21 9.80 1.07 -3.90
N SER A 22 10.54 0.17 -4.57
CA SER A 22 10.15 -0.26 -5.92
C SER A 22 8.77 -0.92 -5.98
N PHE A 23 8.30 -1.47 -4.85
CA PHE A 23 6.97 -2.07 -4.74
C PHE A 23 5.84 -1.05 -4.56
N LYS A 24 6.15 0.24 -4.38
CA LYS A 24 5.12 1.29 -4.35
C LYS A 24 4.37 1.37 -5.66
N GLU A 25 5.05 1.15 -6.80
CA GLU A 25 4.42 1.10 -8.12
C GLU A 25 3.40 -0.04 -8.22
N ASP A 26 3.73 -1.23 -7.69
CA ASP A 26 2.81 -2.36 -7.65
C ASP A 26 1.57 -2.07 -6.79
N ILE A 27 1.74 -1.38 -5.67
CA ILE A 27 0.63 -0.95 -4.80
C ILE A 27 -0.27 0.07 -5.53
N VAL A 28 0.32 1.04 -6.23
CA VAL A 28 -0.44 2.02 -7.03
C VAL A 28 -1.23 1.33 -8.12
N MET A 29 -0.59 0.42 -8.87
CA MET A 29 -1.25 -0.35 -9.93
C MET A 29 -2.37 -1.24 -9.38
N PHE A 30 -2.19 -1.82 -8.19
CA PHE A 30 -3.21 -2.64 -7.55
C PHE A 30 -4.42 -1.82 -7.09
N ILE A 31 -4.18 -0.66 -6.47
CA ILE A 31 -5.27 0.20 -5.97
C ILE A 31 -6.04 0.83 -7.13
N ASP A 32 -5.34 1.24 -8.20
CA ASP A 32 -5.83 1.89 -9.42
C ASP A 32 -6.54 3.24 -9.18
N ASP A 33 -7.61 3.25 -8.39
CA ASP A 33 -8.45 4.42 -8.13
C ASP A 33 -8.34 4.92 -6.67
N PHE A 34 -7.73 6.09 -6.48
CA PHE A 34 -7.58 6.74 -5.18
C PHE A 34 -8.79 7.63 -4.84
N THR A 35 -9.95 6.99 -4.69
CA THR A 35 -11.21 7.67 -4.33
C THR A 35 -11.84 7.10 -3.06
N ASP A 36 -12.70 7.88 -2.41
CA ASP A 36 -13.44 7.42 -1.23
C ASP A 36 -14.50 6.35 -1.54
N GLN A 37 -14.75 6.06 -2.82
CA GLN A 37 -15.61 4.97 -3.28
C GLN A 37 -14.86 3.64 -3.39
N ASN A 38 -13.52 3.66 -3.43
CA ASN A 38 -12.72 2.45 -3.49
C ASN A 38 -12.71 1.76 -2.13
N GLN A 39 -13.37 0.60 -2.05
CA GLN A 39 -13.48 -0.17 -0.81
C GLN A 39 -12.12 -0.66 -0.30
N LEU A 40 -11.13 -0.83 -1.17
CA LEU A 40 -9.76 -1.18 -0.77
C LEU A 40 -9.14 -0.13 0.14
N LEU A 41 -9.58 1.13 0.08
CA LEU A 41 -9.07 2.22 0.90
C LEU A 41 -9.79 2.35 2.25
N SER A 42 -10.74 1.47 2.54
CA SER A 42 -11.52 1.50 3.79
C SER A 42 -10.64 1.30 5.03
N PHE A 43 -9.47 0.64 4.92
CA PHE A 43 -8.53 0.46 6.03
C PHE A 43 -8.01 1.80 6.58
N LEU A 44 -7.97 2.86 5.75
CA LEU A 44 -7.56 4.21 6.17
C LEU A 44 -8.50 4.81 7.24
N ASN A 45 -9.71 4.27 7.42
CA ASN A 45 -10.60 4.66 8.51
C ASN A 45 -10.04 4.30 9.89
N ASN A 46 -9.20 3.26 9.97
CA ASN A 46 -8.62 2.75 11.22
C ASN A 46 -7.23 3.30 11.53
N ILE A 47 -6.67 4.13 10.65
CA ILE A 47 -5.37 4.78 10.82
C ILE A 47 -5.58 6.15 11.45
N ASP A 48 -4.88 6.52 12.52
CA ASP A 48 -5.16 7.77 13.25
C ASP A 48 -4.33 8.96 12.76
N SER A 49 -3.25 8.72 12.01
CA SER A 49 -2.31 9.75 11.57
C SER A 49 -1.77 9.54 10.16
N LEU A 50 -1.24 10.61 9.54
CA LEU A 50 -0.61 10.51 8.21
C LEU A 50 0.71 9.71 8.26
N GLU A 51 1.46 9.81 9.37
CA GLU A 51 2.68 9.03 9.60
C GLU A 51 2.40 7.53 9.65
N GLU A 52 1.26 7.11 10.24
CA GLU A 52 0.84 5.71 10.22
C GLU A 52 0.55 5.18 8.81
N ILE A 53 0.13 6.03 7.86
CA ILE A 53 -0.03 5.63 6.45
C ILE A 53 1.34 5.30 5.84
N GLU A 54 2.34 6.15 6.09
CA GLU A 54 3.71 5.93 5.61
C GLU A 54 4.32 4.66 6.21
N ASN A 55 4.12 4.45 7.52
CA ASN A 55 4.53 3.24 8.22
C ASN A 55 3.80 2.00 7.67
N TRP A 56 2.51 2.09 7.35
CA TRP A 56 1.74 1.01 6.76
C TRP A 56 2.30 0.61 5.38
N VAL A 57 2.57 1.59 4.50
CA VAL A 57 3.19 1.34 3.20
C VAL A 57 4.59 0.72 3.38
N GLY A 58 5.41 1.28 4.27
CA GLY A 58 6.76 0.76 4.55
C GLY A 58 6.74 -0.69 5.06
N ASN A 59 5.75 -1.04 5.90
CA ASN A 59 5.54 -2.40 6.37
C ASN A 59 5.11 -3.35 5.26
N LEU A 60 4.24 -2.92 4.34
CA LEU A 60 3.85 -3.71 3.17
C LEU A 60 5.08 -3.99 2.29
N CYS A 61 5.82 -2.95 1.88
CA CYS A 61 7.03 -3.08 1.09
C CYS A 61 8.07 -4.01 1.75
N SER A 62 8.26 -3.88 3.06
CA SER A 62 9.17 -4.76 3.82
C SER A 62 8.69 -6.20 3.84
N ARG A 63 7.38 -6.43 3.97
CA ARG A 63 6.80 -7.78 3.93
C ARG A 63 6.89 -8.41 2.55
N ILE A 64 6.70 -7.63 1.48
CA ILE A 64 6.90 -8.12 0.12
C ILE A 64 8.33 -8.65 -0.02
N ILE A 65 9.35 -7.85 0.32
CA ILE A 65 10.76 -8.32 0.27
C ILE A 65 11.00 -9.61 1.04
N LEU A 66 10.43 -9.72 2.25
CA LEU A 66 10.75 -10.79 3.18
C LEU A 66 9.95 -12.07 2.94
N LYS A 67 8.76 -11.96 2.36
CA LYS A 67 7.77 -13.05 2.36
C LYS A 67 7.16 -13.35 1.00
N PHE A 68 7.14 -12.40 0.07
CA PHE A 68 6.52 -12.62 -1.23
C PHE A 68 7.29 -13.68 -2.01
N ASP A 69 6.60 -14.75 -2.38
CA ASP A 69 7.14 -15.82 -3.22
C ASP A 69 6.53 -15.75 -4.64
N SER A 70 7.24 -15.09 -5.55
CA SER A 70 6.79 -14.93 -6.94
C SER A 70 6.57 -16.24 -7.73
N GLU A 71 7.09 -17.38 -7.25
CA GLU A 71 6.80 -18.68 -7.86
C GLU A 71 5.51 -19.34 -7.32
N GLY A 72 5.05 -18.90 -6.15
CA GLY A 72 3.95 -19.50 -5.40
C GLY A 72 2.69 -18.63 -5.25
N GLU A 73 2.79 -17.31 -5.39
CA GLU A 73 1.67 -16.37 -5.23
C GLU A 73 1.76 -15.16 -6.18
N ASP A 74 0.61 -14.53 -6.46
CA ASP A 74 0.53 -13.28 -7.22
C ASP A 74 0.72 -12.07 -6.29
N ILE A 75 1.42 -11.03 -6.75
CA ILE A 75 1.66 -9.83 -5.94
C ILE A 75 0.37 -9.10 -5.57
N ASN A 76 -0.64 -9.14 -6.44
CA ASN A 76 -1.94 -8.54 -6.17
C ASN A 76 -2.67 -9.30 -5.04
N ASP A 77 -2.57 -10.63 -5.02
CA ASP A 77 -3.13 -11.45 -3.95
C ASP A 77 -2.43 -11.13 -2.61
N PHE A 78 -1.10 -11.00 -2.63
CA PHE A 78 -0.32 -10.61 -1.45
C PHE A 78 -0.70 -9.22 -0.90
N ILE A 79 -0.82 -8.24 -1.80
CA ILE A 79 -1.23 -6.87 -1.44
C ILE A 79 -2.67 -6.88 -0.90
N TYR A 80 -3.58 -7.60 -1.55
CA TYR A 80 -4.97 -7.73 -1.10
C TYR A 80 -5.06 -8.32 0.30
N ASP A 81 -4.35 -9.42 0.56
CA ASP A 81 -4.32 -10.07 1.87
C ASP A 81 -3.79 -9.13 2.95
N TYR A 82 -2.77 -8.33 2.65
CA TYR A 82 -2.27 -7.33 3.57
C TYR A 82 -3.29 -6.22 3.85
N ILE A 83 -4.05 -5.77 2.86
CA ILE A 83 -5.12 -4.77 3.06
C ILE A 83 -6.25 -5.34 3.93
N GLN A 84 -6.59 -6.62 3.78
CA GLN A 84 -7.68 -7.25 4.53
C GLN A 84 -7.31 -7.62 5.97
N PHE A 85 -6.06 -8.00 6.22
CA PHE A 85 -5.63 -8.61 7.50
C PHE A 85 -4.44 -7.90 8.18
N GLY A 86 -3.92 -6.84 7.57
CA GLY A 86 -2.72 -6.11 8.02
C GLY A 86 -2.92 -5.26 9.26
#